data_AF-A0A968NUI2-F1
#
_entry.id   AF-A0A968NUI2-F1
#
_cell.length_a   1.000
_cell.length_b   1.000
_cell.length_c   1.000
_cell.angle_alpha   90.00
_cell.angle_beta   90.00
_cell.angle_gamma   90.00
#
_symmetry.space_group_name_H-M   'P 1'
#
loop_
_entity.id
_entity.type
_entity.pdbx_description
1 polymer ?
#
loop_
_entity_poly.entity_id
_entity_poly.type
_entity_poly.pdbx_seq_one_letter_code
_entity_poly.pdbx_strand_id
1 'polypeptide(L)'
;MRFRGAVLNADRVQVNLVNRIAVAEGNVRLDRGDQVLRGDRLTYNFVQTQGTVLAARGEVFIPNAGRDFSAGAKWPILLCLTRISL
;
A
#
# COMPACT_ATOMS: atom_id res chain seq x y z
N MET A 1 7.60 9.02 7.47
CA MET A 1 7.37 9.37 6.05
C MET A 1 5.88 9.20 5.72
N ARG A 2 5.30 10.02 4.84
CA ARG A 2 3.92 9.86 4.35
C ARG A 2 3.92 9.70 2.83
N PHE A 3 3.17 8.73 2.29
CA PHE A 3 3.08 8.49 0.85
C PHE A 3 1.76 7.80 0.47
N ARG A 4 1.00 8.37 -0.48
CA ARG A 4 -0.27 7.83 -1.01
C ARG A 4 -1.24 7.34 0.08
N GLY A 5 -1.43 8.13 1.13
CA GLY A 5 -2.31 7.78 2.25
C GLY A 5 -1.75 6.74 3.22
N ALA A 6 -0.53 6.25 3.01
CA ALA A 6 0.19 5.43 3.97
C ALA A 6 1.15 6.26 4.82
N VAL A 7 1.33 5.84 6.07
CA VAL A 7 2.31 6.39 7.01
C VAL A 7 3.35 5.31 7.29
N LEU A 8 4.62 5.64 7.08
CA LEU A 8 5.76 4.76 7.30
C LEU A 8 6.63 5.31 8.44
N ASN A 9 6.77 4.51 9.49
CA ASN A 9 7.70 4.72 10.60
C ASN A 9 8.78 3.63 10.59
N ALA A 10 10.01 4.03 10.91
CA ALA A 10 11.17 3.16 11.04
C ALA A 10 12.30 3.94 11.73
N ASP A 11 13.33 3.23 12.19
CA ASP A 11 14.52 3.84 12.80
C ASP A 11 15.33 4.61 11.75
N ARG A 12 15.41 4.08 10.53
CA ARG A 12 16.07 4.73 9.38
C ARG A 12 15.20 4.63 8.13
N VAL A 13 15.12 5.74 7.40
CA VAL A 13 14.51 5.78 6.07
C VAL A 13 15.49 6.42 5.09
N GLN A 14 15.80 5.72 4.01
CA GLN A 14 16.61 6.19 2.91
C GLN A 14 15.76 6.23 1.64
N VAL A 15 15.86 7.32 0.88
CA VAL A 15 15.12 7.48 -0.36
C VAL A 15 16.10 7.81 -1.47
N ASN A 16 16.16 6.95 -2.49
CA ASN A 16 16.84 7.24 -3.73
C ASN A 16 15.82 7.82 -4.72
N LEU A 17 15.93 9.11 -5.00
CA LEU A 17 15.00 9.83 -5.89
C LEU A 17 15.26 9.57 -7.38
N VAL A 18 16.49 9.18 -7.74
CA VAL A 18 16.86 8.83 -9.12
C VAL A 18 16.22 7.50 -9.50
N ASN A 19 16.45 6.48 -8.67
CA ASN A 19 15.92 5.13 -8.88
C ASN A 19 14.49 4.99 -8.35
N ARG A 20 13.98 5.99 -7.63
CA ARG A 20 12.63 6.03 -7.03
C ARG A 20 12.37 4.81 -6.14
N ILE A 21 13.33 4.52 -5.27
CA ILE A 21 13.27 3.44 -4.28
C ILE A 21 13.35 4.05 -2.89
N ALA A 22 12.48 3.59 -1.98
CA ALA A 22 12.59 3.83 -0.55
C ALA A 22 12.97 2.55 0.18
N VAL A 23 13.90 2.67 1.11
CA VAL A 23 14.33 1.61 2.02
C VAL A 23 14.11 2.11 3.44
N ALA A 24 13.38 1.33 4.23
CA ALA A 24 13.18 1.58 5.65
C ALA A 24 13.72 0.40 6.46
N GLU A 25 14.41 0.69 7.56
CA GLU A 25 15.09 -0.30 8.38
C GLU A 25 14.90 0.01 9.86
N GLY A 26 14.75 -1.07 10.64
CA GLY A 26 14.59 -1.00 12.08
C GLY A 26 13.15 -0.63 12.48
N ASN A 27 12.51 -1.49 13.27
CA ASN A 27 11.16 -1.30 13.80
C ASN A 27 10.15 -0.77 12.76
N VAL A 28 10.18 -1.34 11.55
CA VAL A 28 9.37 -0.83 10.44
C VAL A 28 7.90 -1.03 10.75
N ARG A 29 7.13 0.04 10.61
CA ARG A 29 5.67 0.05 10.70
C ARG A 29 5.08 0.85 9.53
N LEU A 30 4.28 0.18 8.71
CA LEU A 30 3.52 0.78 7.61
C LEU A 30 2.04 0.73 7.96
N ASP A 31 1.44 1.90 8.15
CA ASP A 31 0.00 2.06 8.38
C ASP A 31 -0.66 2.51 7.07
N ARG A 32 -1.66 1.77 6.58
CA ARG A 32 -2.45 2.12 5.38
C ARG A 32 -3.91 1.80 5.62
N GLY A 33 -4.76 2.83 5.64
CA GLY A 33 -6.16 2.63 6.04
C GLY A 33 -6.20 2.00 7.43
N ASP A 34 -6.89 0.87 7.56
CA ASP A 34 -6.98 0.11 8.82
C ASP A 34 -5.94 -1.02 8.91
N GLN A 35 -5.00 -1.11 7.96
CA GLN A 35 -3.96 -2.13 7.94
C GLN A 35 -2.67 -1.66 8.58
N VAL A 36 -2.06 -2.56 9.36
CA VAL A 36 -0.76 -2.31 9.99
C VAL A 36 0.21 -3.44 9.63
N LEU A 37 1.18 -3.11 8.77
CA LEU A 37 2.28 -3.99 8.44
C LEU A 37 3.50 -3.66 9.31
N ARG A 38 4.17 -4.66 9.88
CA ARG A 38 5.44 -4.49 10.62
C ARG A 38 6.52 -5.40 10.07
N GLY A 39 7.78 -5.08 10.32
CA GLY A 39 8.93 -5.91 9.95
C GLY A 39 10.26 -5.26 10.26
N ASP A 40 11.34 -5.92 9.84
CA ASP A 40 12.71 -5.45 10.13
C ASP A 40 13.23 -4.53 9.01
N ARG A 41 12.78 -4.78 7.76
CA ARG A 41 13.15 -3.98 6.59
C ARG A 41 12.02 -3.93 5.56
N LEU A 42 11.72 -2.75 5.05
CA LEU A 42 10.81 -2.52 3.93
C LEU A 42 11.59 -1.91 2.76
N THR A 43 11.45 -2.51 1.58
CA THR A 43 11.93 -1.93 0.32
C THR A 43 10.73 -1.64 -0.57
N TYR A 44 10.60 -0.42 -1.09
CA TYR A 44 9.46 0.00 -1.90
C TYR A 44 9.92 0.73 -3.17
N ASN A 45 9.43 0.29 -4.33
CA ASN A 45 9.66 0.93 -5.62
C ASN A 45 8.44 1.78 -6.00
N PHE A 46 8.63 3.10 -6.14
CA PHE A 46 7.54 4.02 -6.44
C PHE A 46 7.03 3.94 -7.89
N VAL A 47 7.87 3.49 -8.84
CA VAL A 47 7.51 3.38 -10.26
C VAL A 47 6.63 2.16 -10.49
N GLN A 48 7.05 1.02 -9.94
CA GLN A 48 6.35 -0.26 -10.08
C GLN A 48 5.26 -0.44 -9.03
N THR A 49 5.20 0.45 -8.03
CA THR A 49 4.26 0.40 -6.91
C THR A 49 4.29 -0.92 -6.11
N GLN A 50 5.42 -1.62 -6.17
CA GLN A 50 5.66 -2.90 -5.51
C GLN A 50 6.71 -2.74 -4.40
N GLY A 51 6.65 -3.61 -3.40
CA GLY A 51 7.62 -3.63 -2.34
C GLY A 51 7.73 -4.98 -1.66
N THR A 52 8.81 -5.17 -0.92
CA THR A 52 9.13 -6.37 -0.15
C THR A 52 9.37 -5.98 1.30
N VAL A 53 8.88 -6.82 2.22
CA VAL A 53 9.07 -6.67 3.66
C VAL A 53 9.78 -7.91 4.16
N LEU A 54 10.92 -7.71 4.83
CA LEU A 54 11.69 -8.78 5.46
C LEU A 54 11.23 -8.96 6.92
N ALA A 55 11.15 -10.21 7.36
CA ALA A 55 10.68 -10.58 8.70
C ALA A 55 9.33 -9.94 9.05
N ALA A 56 8.42 -9.94 8.07
CA ALA A 56 7.12 -9.29 8.20
C ALA A 56 6.29 -9.93 9.32
N ARG A 57 5.71 -9.08 10.17
CA ARG A 57 4.74 -9.44 11.21
C ARG A 57 3.63 -8.39 11.21
N GLY A 58 2.37 -8.78 11.38
CA GLY A 58 1.30 -7.79 11.38
C GLY A 58 -0.08 -8.41 11.35
N GLU A 59 -1.09 -7.56 11.51
CA GLU A 59 -2.49 -7.93 11.44
C GLU A 59 -3.06 -7.37 10.14
N VAL A 60 -3.57 -8.26 9.30
CA VAL A 60 -4.30 -7.90 8.09
C VAL A 60 -5.78 -7.99 8.42
N PHE A 61 -6.48 -6.87 8.34
CA PHE A 61 -7.93 -6.87 8.46
C PHE A 61 -8.52 -7.44 7.16
N ILE A 62 -8.90 -8.71 7.19
CA ILE A 62 -9.41 -9.44 6.01
C ILE A 62 -10.60 -8.73 5.33
N PRO A 63 -11.58 -8.13 6.07
CA PRO A 63 -12.76 -7.51 5.43
C PRO A 63 -12.46 -6.36 4.47
N ASN A 64 -11.39 -5.59 4.70
CA ASN A 64 -10.98 -4.50 3.80
C ASN A 64 -9.73 -4.82 2.98
N ALA A 65 -9.07 -5.97 3.22
CA ALA A 65 -7.86 -6.39 2.50
C ALA A 65 -8.05 -6.40 0.98
N GLY A 66 -9.23 -6.80 0.50
CA GLY A 66 -9.55 -6.75 -0.93
C GLY A 66 -9.49 -5.33 -1.50
N ARG A 67 -9.98 -4.32 -0.75
CA ARG A 67 -9.91 -2.91 -1.14
C ARG A 67 -8.47 -2.40 -1.06
N ASP A 68 -7.76 -2.68 0.03
CA ASP A 68 -6.46 -2.12 0.34
C ASP A 68 -5.32 -2.68 -0.51
N PHE A 69 -5.48 -3.92 -0.99
CA PHE A 69 -4.54 -4.62 -1.89
C PHE A 69 -5.05 -4.75 -3.32
N SER A 70 -6.22 -4.20 -3.66
CA SER A 70 -6.67 -4.15 -5.05
C SER A 70 -5.69 -3.30 -5.88
N ALA A 71 -4.77 -3.97 -6.57
CA ALA A 71 -3.87 -3.35 -7.52
C ALA A 71 -4.70 -2.85 -8.71
N GLY A 72 -5.11 -1.59 -8.66
CA GLY A 72 -5.73 -0.91 -9.78
C GLY A 72 -7.09 -1.47 -10.17
N ALA A 73 -8.11 -1.29 -9.33
CA ALA A 73 -9.49 -1.29 -9.82
C ALA A 73 -9.69 -0.06 -10.75
N LYS A 74 -9.16 -0.17 -11.98
CA LYS A 74 -9.70 0.55 -13.13
C LYS A 74 -11.12 0.03 -13.30
N TRP A 75 -12.07 0.88 -12.95
CA TRP A 75 -13.49 0.75 -13.20
C TRP A 75 -13.81 0.03 -14.52
N PRO A 76 -14.52 -1.11 -14.49
CA PRO A 76 -15.69 -1.28 -15.32
C PRO A 76 -16.89 -0.86 -14.46
N ILE A 77 -17.93 -0.22 -14.97
CA ILE A 77 -19.02 -0.93 -15.62
C ILE A 77 -19.79 0.08 -16.46
N LEU A 78 -19.77 -0.13 -17.77
CA LEU A 78 -20.83 0.29 -18.67
C LEU A 78 -22.04 -0.62 -18.38
N LEU A 79 -23.01 -0.18 -17.58
CA LEU A 79 -24.37 -0.74 -17.51
C LEU A 79 -25.26 0.16 -16.65
N CYS A 80 -25.90 1.13 -17.30
CA CYS A 80 -27.19 1.67 -16.85
C CYS A 80 -28.13 1.63 -18.06
N LEU A 81 -28.47 0.41 -18.49
CA LEU A 81 -29.59 0.15 -19.39
C LEU A 81 -30.67 -0.56 -18.56
N THR A 82 -31.51 0.25 -17.92
CA THR A 82 -32.85 -0.14 -17.48
C THR A 82 -33.77 1.07 -17.53
N ARG A 83 -34.45 1.21 -18.68
CA ARG A 83 -35.89 1.50 -18.80
C ARG A 83 -36.56 2.05 -17.52
N ILE A 84 -36.87 3.34 -17.50
CA ILE A 84 -38.03 3.88 -16.76
C ILE A 84 -38.84 4.68 -17.76
N SER A 85 -40.06 4.20 -17.98
CA SER A 85 -41.15 4.88 -18.66
C SER A 85 -41.51 6.18 -17.92
N LEU A 86 -41.52 7.31 -18.62
CA LEU A 86 -42.72 8.12 -18.85
C LEU A 86 -42.48 9.01 -20.07
#